data_AF-A0A810MVH8-F1
#
_entry.id   AF-A0A810MVH8-F1
#
_cell.length_a   1.000
_cell.length_b   1.000
_cell.length_c   1.000
_cell.angle_alpha   90.00
_cell.angle_beta   90.00
_cell.angle_gamma   90.00
#
_symmetry.space_group_name_H-M   'P 1'
#
loop_
_entity.id
_entity.type
_entity.pdbx_description
1 polymer ?
#
loop_
_entity_poly.entity_id
_entity_poly.type
_entity_poly.pdbx_seq_one_letter_code
_entity_poly.pdbx_strand_id
1 'polypeptide(L)'
;MRRTAAPFATGLTLFALVAAGCANNPDGAPVADQSPPPAASSTPSPDPPSPESTPTAAASGVAPSGRTSPPPLSSTDFPTLRPPSGPPQKPTDQLPDSIVTGLVVRGGNGPCFGVQNDDGKLYALHSSGGVRLQEGTFVRVKVEPLLLRINCGPGEHHSIVEVMPVR
;
A
#
# COMPACT_ATOMS: atom_id res chain seq x y z
N MET A 1 29.16 -36.10 42.10
CA MET A 1 28.55 -37.03 41.13
C MET A 1 28.89 -36.54 39.73
N ARG A 2 29.85 -37.19 39.07
CA ARG A 2 30.29 -36.87 37.71
C ARG A 2 29.48 -37.72 36.73
N ARG A 3 28.85 -37.11 35.73
CA ARG A 3 28.31 -37.84 34.56
C ARG A 3 29.07 -37.38 33.32
N THR A 4 29.96 -38.26 32.89
CA THR A 4 30.68 -38.25 31.63
C THR A 4 29.72 -38.69 30.53
N ALA A 5 29.63 -37.96 29.41
CA ALA A 5 28.94 -38.42 28.21
C ALA A 5 29.86 -38.18 27.00
N ALA A 6 30.16 -39.25 26.29
CA ALA A 6 31.06 -39.34 25.15
C ALA A 6 30.40 -38.89 23.83
N PRO A 7 31.19 -38.52 22.80
CA PRO A 7 30.69 -38.03 21.51
C PRO A 7 30.38 -39.19 20.54
N PHE A 8 29.27 -39.07 19.80
CA PHE A 8 28.96 -39.94 18.66
C PHE A 8 29.27 -39.22 17.35
N ALA A 9 30.27 -39.74 16.63
CA ALA A 9 30.38 -39.68 15.16
C ALA A 9 29.15 -40.40 14.55
N THR A 10 28.63 -40.12 13.35
CA THR A 10 29.28 -40.18 12.04
C THR A 10 28.23 -39.83 10.98
N GLY A 11 28.64 -39.21 9.86
CA GLY A 11 27.99 -39.41 8.57
C GLY A 11 27.05 -38.30 8.08
N LEU A 12 27.54 -37.42 7.20
CA LEU A 12 26.68 -36.82 6.19
C LEU A 12 27.37 -36.88 4.83
N THR A 13 26.68 -37.56 3.93
CA THR A 13 26.97 -37.88 2.54
C THR A 13 27.24 -36.64 1.68
N LEU A 14 28.33 -36.68 0.90
CA LEU A 14 28.52 -35.84 -0.28
C LEU A 14 27.47 -36.22 -1.34
N PHE A 15 26.51 -35.34 -1.61
CA PHE A 15 25.78 -35.37 -2.87
C PHE A 15 26.44 -34.35 -3.81
N ALA A 16 27.19 -34.86 -4.78
CA ALA A 16 27.79 -34.09 -5.85
C ALA A 16 26.69 -33.65 -6.84
N LEU A 17 26.58 -32.34 -7.07
CA LEU A 17 25.82 -31.73 -8.16
C LEU A 17 26.43 -32.18 -9.50
N VAL A 18 25.59 -32.70 -10.39
CA VAL A 18 25.89 -32.79 -11.83
C VAL A 18 24.89 -31.91 -12.58
N ALA A 19 25.44 -30.91 -13.27
CA ALA A 19 24.75 -30.00 -14.16
C ALA A 19 24.49 -30.66 -15.52
N ALA A 20 23.31 -30.44 -16.11
CA ALA A 20 23.06 -30.31 -17.56
C ALA A 20 21.55 -30.16 -17.79
N GLY A 21 21.12 -29.00 -18.33
CA GLY A 21 19.72 -28.82 -18.69
C GLY A 21 19.29 -27.42 -19.15
N CYS A 22 20.17 -26.62 -19.76
CA CYS A 22 19.72 -25.52 -20.61
C CYS A 22 19.38 -26.10 -21.98
N ALA A 23 18.11 -26.32 -22.28
CA ALA A 23 17.64 -26.57 -23.64
C ALA A 23 16.98 -25.29 -24.15
N ASN A 24 17.79 -24.44 -24.80
CA ASN A 24 17.32 -23.41 -25.71
C ASN A 24 16.72 -24.10 -26.94
N ASN A 25 15.49 -23.74 -27.30
CA ASN A 25 14.96 -23.93 -28.66
C ASN A 25 14.72 -22.54 -29.27
N PRO A 26 15.59 -22.06 -30.19
CA PRO A 26 15.35 -20.86 -30.97
C PRO A 26 15.13 -21.21 -32.44
N ASP A 27 13.87 -21.40 -32.87
CA ASP A 27 13.50 -21.39 -34.29
C ASP A 27 12.00 -21.11 -34.45
N GLY A 28 11.62 -20.00 -35.12
CA GLY A 28 10.22 -19.76 -35.49
C GLY A 28 9.75 -18.35 -35.81
N ALA A 29 10.51 -17.58 -36.59
CA ALA A 29 10.11 -16.46 -37.47
C ALA A 29 9.35 -15.21 -36.91
N PRO A 30 9.86 -13.99 -37.19
CA PRO A 30 9.10 -12.74 -37.09
C PRO A 30 8.26 -12.50 -38.34
N VAL A 31 6.93 -12.44 -38.20
CA VAL A 31 6.06 -11.80 -39.18
C VAL A 31 5.70 -10.40 -38.69
N ALA A 32 6.28 -9.43 -39.37
CA ALA A 32 5.92 -8.04 -39.30
C ALA A 32 4.49 -7.85 -39.83
N ASP A 33 3.66 -7.14 -39.09
CA ASP A 33 2.56 -6.38 -39.66
C ASP A 33 2.68 -4.94 -39.15
N GLN A 34 3.30 -4.11 -39.98
CA GLN A 34 3.19 -2.66 -39.90
C GLN A 34 1.91 -2.27 -40.63
N SER A 35 0.98 -1.63 -39.92
CA SER A 35 0.09 -0.67 -40.56
C SER A 35 0.13 0.67 -39.78
N PRO A 36 0.30 1.79 -40.49
CA PRO A 36 0.76 3.07 -39.93
C PRO A 36 -0.32 3.86 -39.18
N PRO A 37 0.08 4.77 -38.27
CA PRO A 37 -0.83 5.76 -37.70
C PRO A 37 -1.06 6.93 -38.67
N PRO A 38 -2.30 7.40 -38.87
CA PRO A 38 -2.53 8.73 -39.41
C PRO A 38 -2.71 9.78 -38.29
N ALA A 39 -1.94 10.87 -38.44
CA ALA A 39 -2.24 12.29 -38.20
C ALA A 39 -2.99 12.66 -36.89
N ALA A 40 -2.31 13.31 -35.95
CA ALA A 40 -2.27 14.78 -35.83
C ALA A 40 -3.66 15.44 -35.64
N SER A 41 -3.88 16.04 -34.47
CA SER A 41 -3.84 17.51 -34.31
C SER A 41 -4.49 17.98 -33.00
N SER A 42 -3.86 19.02 -32.45
CA SER A 42 -4.46 20.17 -31.76
C SER A 42 -5.15 19.97 -30.41
N THR A 43 -4.38 20.26 -29.37
CA THR A 43 -4.79 21.02 -28.18
C THR A 43 -5.52 22.31 -28.59
N PRO A 44 -6.61 22.67 -27.89
CA PRO A 44 -6.86 24.07 -27.60
C PRO A 44 -6.89 24.33 -26.09
N SER A 45 -5.96 25.16 -25.63
CA SER A 45 -6.08 25.91 -24.38
C SER A 45 -7.25 26.88 -24.47
N PRO A 46 -8.12 26.96 -23.46
CA PRO A 46 -8.87 28.19 -23.21
C PRO A 46 -8.04 29.09 -22.28
N ASP A 47 -7.57 30.21 -22.82
CA ASP A 47 -7.10 31.36 -22.05
C ASP A 47 -8.26 32.02 -21.27
N PRO A 48 -7.96 32.72 -20.17
CA PRO A 48 -8.94 33.17 -19.17
C PRO A 48 -9.73 34.41 -19.61
N PRO A 49 -11.02 34.55 -19.21
CA PRO A 49 -11.68 35.85 -19.26
C PRO A 49 -11.21 36.73 -18.09
N SER A 50 -10.46 37.77 -18.42
CA SER A 50 -10.31 38.97 -17.60
C SER A 50 -11.54 39.87 -17.81
N PRO A 51 -12.15 40.38 -16.73
CA PRO A 51 -12.65 41.76 -16.81
C PRO A 51 -12.09 42.63 -15.69
N GLU A 52 -11.23 43.57 -16.08
CA GLU A 52 -11.10 44.87 -15.43
C GLU A 52 -12.47 45.57 -15.42
N SER A 53 -12.88 46.09 -14.26
CA SER A 53 -13.75 47.27 -14.14
C SER A 53 -13.80 47.75 -12.68
N THR A 54 -12.89 48.65 -12.33
CA THR A 54 -13.19 49.78 -11.42
C THR A 54 -13.22 51.04 -12.29
N PRO A 55 -13.89 52.17 -11.92
CA PRO A 55 -14.37 52.56 -10.59
C PRO A 55 -15.79 53.23 -10.60
N THR A 56 -16.16 53.79 -9.45
CA THR A 56 -17.11 54.91 -9.26
C THR A 56 -18.51 54.56 -8.76
N ALA A 57 -18.71 54.76 -7.45
CA ALA A 57 -19.77 55.64 -6.97
C ALA A 57 -19.42 56.10 -5.54
N ALA A 58 -19.03 57.37 -5.43
CA ALA A 58 -19.01 58.06 -4.15
C ALA A 58 -20.43 58.14 -3.60
N ALA A 59 -20.64 57.59 -2.41
CA ALA A 59 -21.78 57.93 -1.58
C ALA A 59 -21.23 58.48 -0.26
N SER A 60 -21.09 59.81 -0.20
CA SER A 60 -20.96 60.54 1.06
C SER A 60 -22.25 60.33 1.86
N GLY A 61 -22.26 59.30 2.69
CA GLY A 61 -23.23 59.14 3.76
C GLY A 61 -22.69 59.84 5.01
N VAL A 62 -23.26 60.99 5.36
CA VAL A 62 -23.05 61.63 6.66
C VAL A 62 -23.58 60.66 7.73
N ALA A 63 -22.68 60.09 8.53
CA ALA A 63 -23.07 59.27 9.67
C ALA A 63 -23.65 60.19 10.77
N PRO A 64 -24.81 59.86 11.38
CA PRO A 64 -25.33 60.63 12.50
C PRO A 64 -24.34 60.57 13.67
N SER A 65 -23.88 61.73 14.13
CA SER A 65 -23.09 61.90 15.34
C SER A 65 -23.90 61.38 16.54
N GLY A 66 -23.53 60.21 17.08
CA GLY A 66 -24.25 59.67 18.23
C GLY A 66 -23.90 58.26 18.68
N ARG A 67 -22.81 57.63 18.21
CA ARG A 67 -22.38 56.33 18.76
C ARG A 67 -21.24 56.54 19.73
N THR A 68 -21.55 56.51 21.02
CA THR A 68 -20.56 56.19 22.06
C THR A 68 -19.91 54.87 21.66
N SER A 69 -18.61 54.92 21.38
CA SER A 69 -17.86 53.72 21.00
C SER A 69 -18.01 52.69 22.12
N PRO A 70 -18.45 51.45 21.84
CA PRO A 70 -18.38 50.40 22.85
C PRO A 70 -16.92 50.26 23.31
N PRO A 71 -16.69 49.94 24.59
CA PRO A 71 -15.33 49.72 25.10
C PRO A 71 -14.64 48.67 24.23
N PRO A 72 -13.35 48.84 23.90
CA PRO A 72 -12.64 47.88 23.06
C PRO A 72 -12.69 46.51 23.74
N LEU A 73 -13.17 45.50 23.01
CA LEU A 73 -13.08 44.11 23.44
C LEU A 73 -11.59 43.79 23.62
N SER A 74 -11.22 43.24 24.78
CA SER A 74 -9.84 42.89 25.10
C SER A 74 -9.23 42.07 23.97
N SER A 75 -8.08 42.51 23.44
CA SER A 75 -7.26 41.72 22.53
C SER A 75 -6.64 40.58 23.33
N THR A 76 -7.32 39.45 23.40
CA THR A 76 -6.69 38.21 23.86
C THR A 76 -5.69 37.80 22.78
N ASP A 77 -4.41 37.97 23.09
CA ASP A 77 -3.33 37.50 22.22
C ASP A 77 -3.44 35.98 22.06
N PHE A 78 -3.48 35.51 20.82
CA PHE A 78 -3.65 34.09 20.54
C PHE A 78 -2.39 33.34 20.96
N PRO A 79 -2.49 32.19 21.63
CA PRO A 79 -1.31 31.41 21.97
C PRO A 79 -0.59 30.97 20.70
N THR A 80 0.64 31.45 20.52
CA THR A 80 1.50 31.01 19.43
C THR A 80 2.00 29.59 19.71
N LEU A 81 1.60 28.63 18.86
CA LEU A 81 2.13 27.26 18.93
C LEU A 81 3.60 27.26 18.49
N ARG A 82 4.46 26.57 19.25
CA ARG A 82 5.86 26.37 18.85
C ARG A 82 5.96 25.32 17.73
N PRO A 83 6.95 25.47 16.82
CA PRO A 83 7.26 24.43 15.84
C PRO A 83 7.62 23.10 16.51
N PRO A 84 7.32 21.96 15.86
CA PRO A 84 7.71 20.64 16.37
C PRO A 84 9.23 20.53 16.53
N SER A 85 9.67 19.80 17.56
CA SER A 85 11.07 19.72 17.98
C SER A 85 11.98 18.87 17.08
N GLY A 86 11.48 18.37 15.94
CA GLY A 86 12.25 17.61 14.98
C GLY A 86 11.43 16.57 14.20
N PRO A 87 12.08 15.80 13.32
CA PRO A 87 11.45 14.73 12.55
C PRO A 87 10.90 13.60 13.44
N PRO A 88 9.88 12.85 12.97
CA PRO A 88 9.35 11.71 13.71
C PRO A 88 10.40 10.61 13.88
N GLN A 89 10.42 9.99 15.07
CA GLN A 89 11.35 8.90 15.41
C GLN A 89 10.84 7.50 15.03
N LYS A 90 9.60 7.41 14.54
CA LYS A 90 8.94 6.16 14.16
C LYS A 90 8.26 6.34 12.80
N PRO A 91 8.02 5.25 12.06
CA PRO A 91 7.17 5.30 10.87
C PRO A 91 5.84 5.93 11.24
N THR A 92 5.41 6.90 10.43
CA THR A 92 4.10 7.53 10.61
C THR A 92 2.98 6.58 10.13
N ASP A 93 3.32 5.65 9.24
CA ASP A 93 2.42 4.67 8.62
C ASP A 93 2.55 3.27 9.24
N GLN A 94 2.37 3.16 10.55
CA GLN A 94 2.34 1.84 11.20
C GLN A 94 1.05 1.10 10.87
N LEU A 95 1.17 -0.03 10.16
CA LEU A 95 0.06 -0.96 9.99
C LEU A 95 -0.11 -1.80 11.26
N PRO A 96 -1.35 -2.12 11.67
CA PRO A 96 -1.60 -3.11 12.71
C PRO A 96 -1.05 -4.48 12.31
N ASP A 97 -0.54 -5.25 13.27
CA ASP A 97 -0.02 -6.62 13.06
C ASP A 97 -1.07 -7.61 12.51
N SER A 98 -2.36 -7.27 12.66
CA SER A 98 -3.48 -8.04 12.14
C SER A 98 -3.81 -7.74 10.68
N ILE A 99 -3.01 -6.93 9.98
CA ILE A 99 -3.20 -6.62 8.57
C ILE A 99 -2.02 -7.18 7.78
N VAL A 100 -2.33 -8.06 6.84
CA VAL A 100 -1.38 -8.59 5.85
C VAL A 100 -1.64 -7.90 4.52
N THR A 101 -0.59 -7.38 3.91
CA THR A 101 -0.66 -6.66 2.63
C THR A 101 0.42 -7.21 1.72
N GLY A 102 0.03 -7.65 0.53
CA GLY A 102 0.99 -8.30 -0.36
C GLY A 102 0.40 -8.84 -1.64
N LEU A 103 1.25 -9.48 -2.44
CA LEU A 103 0.91 -10.13 -3.69
C LEU A 103 0.35 -11.54 -3.43
N VAL A 104 -0.76 -11.89 -4.07
CA VAL A 104 -1.30 -13.24 -4.04
C VAL A 104 -0.45 -14.15 -4.93
N VAL A 105 0.33 -15.05 -4.32
CA VAL A 105 1.18 -16.03 -5.01
C VAL A 105 0.48 -17.39 -5.22
N ARG A 106 -0.63 -17.61 -4.53
CA ARG A 106 -1.51 -18.76 -4.74
C ARG A 106 -2.95 -18.31 -4.54
N GLY A 107 -3.67 -18.14 -5.63
CA GLY A 107 -5.06 -17.67 -5.66
C GLY A 107 -6.07 -18.77 -5.96
N GLY A 108 -7.34 -18.38 -6.11
CA GLY A 108 -8.42 -19.24 -6.57
C GLY A 108 -9.75 -18.96 -5.89
N ASN A 109 -10.64 -19.95 -5.96
CA ASN A 109 -11.95 -19.95 -5.31
C ASN A 109 -12.02 -20.90 -4.10
N GLY A 110 -10.88 -21.52 -3.77
CA GLY A 110 -10.78 -22.44 -2.64
C GLY A 110 -10.60 -21.69 -1.32
N PRO A 111 -10.64 -22.39 -0.18
CA PRO A 111 -10.49 -21.76 1.13
C PRO A 111 -9.04 -21.42 1.49
N CYS A 112 -8.06 -21.82 0.68
CA CYS A 112 -6.63 -21.65 0.96
C CYS A 112 -5.98 -20.70 -0.05
N PHE A 113 -5.20 -19.75 0.46
CA PHE A 113 -4.51 -18.74 -0.32
C PHE A 113 -3.07 -18.57 0.17
N GLY A 114 -2.20 -18.14 -0.74
CA GLY A 114 -0.83 -17.73 -0.43
C GLY A 114 -0.64 -16.26 -0.74
N VAL A 115 -0.17 -15.49 0.23
CA VAL A 115 0.16 -14.07 0.07
C VAL A 115 1.62 -13.84 0.45
N GLN A 116 2.34 -13.10 -0.38
CA GLN A 116 3.70 -12.66 -0.10
C GLN A 116 3.70 -11.15 0.14
N ASN A 117 4.13 -10.71 1.31
CA ASN A 117 4.30 -9.29 1.59
C ASN A 117 5.54 -8.73 0.86
N ASP A 118 5.66 -7.41 0.82
CA ASP A 118 6.77 -6.70 0.18
C ASP A 118 8.15 -7.06 0.79
N ASP A 119 8.18 -7.50 2.04
CA ASP A 119 9.38 -8.02 2.72
C ASP A 119 9.76 -9.46 2.30
N GLY A 120 9.01 -10.08 1.39
CA GLY A 120 9.20 -11.46 0.92
C GLY A 120 8.62 -12.53 1.85
N LYS A 121 8.03 -12.15 2.99
CA LYS A 121 7.42 -13.09 3.95
C LYS A 121 6.15 -13.72 3.36
N LEU A 122 6.07 -15.05 3.45
CA LEU A 122 4.93 -15.83 2.98
C LEU A 122 3.91 -16.07 4.09
N TYR A 123 2.64 -15.90 3.72
CA TYR A 123 1.47 -16.13 4.56
C TYR A 123 0.56 -17.17 3.91
N ALA A 124 0.24 -18.22 4.67
CA ALA A 124 -0.72 -19.26 4.32
C ALA A 124 -2.08 -18.91 4.95
N LEU A 125 -2.96 -18.37 4.13
CA LEU A 125 -4.24 -17.83 4.58
C LEU A 125 -5.38 -18.82 4.34
N HIS A 126 -6.22 -19.01 5.34
CA HIS A 126 -7.45 -19.79 5.26
C HIS A 126 -8.67 -18.87 5.31
N SER A 127 -9.71 -19.11 4.51
CA SER A 127 -11.00 -18.43 4.60
C SER A 127 -12.15 -19.44 4.68
N SER A 128 -13.03 -19.25 5.66
CA SER A 128 -14.33 -19.91 5.73
C SER A 128 -15.44 -19.13 5.01
N GLY A 129 -15.17 -17.88 4.60
CA GLY A 129 -16.17 -16.93 4.11
C GLY A 129 -16.44 -16.97 2.60
N GLY A 130 -15.96 -17.98 1.88
CA GLY A 130 -16.16 -18.08 0.42
C GLY A 130 -15.45 -16.98 -0.39
N VAL A 131 -14.40 -16.39 0.17
CA VAL A 131 -13.60 -15.34 -0.46
C VAL A 131 -12.91 -15.87 -1.71
N ARG A 132 -12.65 -15.00 -2.69
CA ARG A 132 -11.88 -15.31 -3.90
C ARG A 132 -10.72 -14.33 -4.00
N LEU A 133 -9.49 -14.83 -4.02
CA LEU A 133 -8.29 -14.02 -4.24
C LEU A 133 -7.68 -14.43 -5.57
N GLN A 134 -7.47 -13.47 -6.47
CA GLN A 134 -6.86 -13.75 -7.77
C GLN A 134 -5.34 -13.77 -7.64
N GLU A 135 -4.70 -14.78 -8.23
CA GLU A 135 -3.25 -14.86 -8.27
C GLU A 135 -2.66 -13.69 -9.06
N GLY A 136 -1.51 -13.17 -8.62
CA GLY A 136 -0.88 -11.98 -9.19
C GLY A 136 -1.53 -10.65 -8.81
N THR A 137 -2.60 -10.66 -8.01
CA THR A 137 -3.20 -9.41 -7.51
C THR A 137 -2.62 -9.00 -6.18
N PHE A 138 -2.53 -7.69 -5.96
CA PHE A 138 -2.16 -7.14 -4.67
C PHE A 138 -3.40 -7.04 -3.78
N VAL A 139 -3.30 -7.49 -2.53
CA VAL A 139 -4.41 -7.56 -1.60
C VAL A 139 -4.02 -6.99 -0.25
N ARG A 140 -5.04 -6.54 0.48
CA ARG A 140 -4.94 -6.13 1.87
C ARG A 140 -6.01 -6.87 2.65
N VAL A 141 -5.61 -7.65 3.64
CA VAL A 141 -6.51 -8.54 4.37
C VAL A 141 -6.28 -8.42 5.86
N LYS A 142 -7.38 -8.42 6.62
CA LYS A 142 -7.35 -8.55 8.06
C LYS A 142 -7.29 -10.03 8.42
N VAL A 143 -6.36 -10.38 9.29
CA VAL A 143 -6.05 -11.75 9.67
C VAL A 143 -6.07 -11.96 11.18
N GLU A 144 -6.31 -13.20 11.56
CA GLU A 144 -6.19 -13.69 12.93
C GLU A 144 -5.40 -15.01 12.95
N PRO A 145 -4.77 -15.38 14.08
CA PRO A 145 -4.12 -16.68 14.21
C PRO A 145 -5.07 -17.82 13.89
N LEU A 146 -4.61 -18.78 13.08
CA LEU A 146 -5.43 -19.93 12.72
C LEU A 146 -5.49 -20.93 13.89
N LEU A 147 -6.64 -21.01 14.57
CA LEU A 147 -6.83 -21.91 15.71
C LEU A 147 -6.95 -23.40 15.32
N LEU A 148 -7.30 -23.65 14.05
CA LEU A 148 -7.42 -24.99 13.49
C LEU A 148 -6.10 -25.41 12.83
N ARG A 149 -5.77 -26.71 12.89
CA ARG A 149 -4.57 -27.26 12.25
C ARG A 149 -4.80 -27.51 10.76
N ILE A 150 -5.10 -26.46 10.00
CA ILE A 150 -5.30 -26.51 8.55
C ILE A 150 -4.01 -26.05 7.86
N ASN A 151 -3.46 -26.91 7.00
CA ASN A 151 -2.26 -26.58 6.23
C ASN A 151 -2.65 -26.07 4.83
N CYS A 152 -2.58 -24.76 4.62
CA CYS A 152 -2.83 -24.11 3.33
C CYS A 152 -1.57 -23.93 2.45
N GLY A 153 -0.41 -24.40 2.91
CA GLY A 153 0.87 -24.24 2.22
C GLY A 153 1.97 -23.70 3.14
N PRO A 154 3.10 -23.26 2.56
CA PRO A 154 4.23 -22.72 3.31
C PRO A 154 3.91 -21.32 3.86
N GLY A 155 4.59 -20.96 4.96
CA GLY A 155 4.52 -19.63 5.56
C GLY A 155 3.80 -19.61 6.91
N GLU A 156 3.42 -18.41 7.35
CA GLU A 156 2.69 -18.22 8.60
C GLU A 156 1.19 -18.46 8.40
N HIS A 157 0.57 -19.26 9.27
CA HIS A 157 -0.81 -19.70 9.14
C HIS A 157 -1.79 -18.75 9.83
N HIS A 158 -2.70 -18.18 9.04
CA HIS A 158 -3.74 -17.30 9.56
C HIS A 158 -5.11 -17.55 8.93
N SER A 159 -6.15 -17.11 9.63
CA SER A 159 -7.51 -17.02 9.08
C SER A 159 -7.77 -15.61 8.56
N ILE A 160 -8.37 -15.51 7.38
CA ILE A 160 -8.90 -14.25 6.85
C ILE A 160 -10.18 -13.92 7.63
N VAL A 161 -10.19 -12.75 8.23
CA VAL A 161 -11.37 -12.15 8.87
C VAL A 161 -12.10 -11.26 7.87
N GLU A 162 -11.35 -10.46 7.11
CA GLU A 162 -11.90 -9.48 6.20
C GLU A 162 -10.95 -9.21 5.04
N VAL A 163 -11.49 -9.04 3.83
CA VAL A 163 -10.73 -8.53 2.69
C VAL A 163 -11.04 -7.04 2.53
N MET A 164 -9.99 -6.23 2.53
CA MET A 164 -10.10 -4.79 2.52
C MET A 164 -9.80 -4.24 1.11
N PRO A 165 -10.42 -3.12 0.71
CA PRO A 165 -10.14 -2.51 -0.57
C PRO A 165 -8.71 -1.96 -0.61
N VAL A 166 -8.04 -2.23 -1.73
CA VAL A 166 -6.82 -1.54 -2.18
C VAL A 166 -7.28 -0.31 -2.97
N ARG A 167 -6.94 0.89 -2.51
CA ARG A 167 -7.25 2.16 -3.17
C ARG A 167 -5.97 2.86 -3.57
#